data_AF-A0A534CLV5-F1
#
_entry.id   AF-A0A534CLV5-F1
#
_cell.length_a   1.000
_cell.length_b   1.000
_cell.length_c   1.000
_cell.angle_alpha   90.00
_cell.angle_beta   90.00
_cell.angle_gamma   90.00
#
_symmetry.space_group_name_H-M   'P 1'
#
loop_
_entity.id
_entity.type
_entity.pdbx_description
1 polymer ?
#
loop_
_entity_poly.entity_id
_entity_poly.type
_entity_poly.pdbx_seq_one_letter_code
_entity_poly.pdbx_strand_id
1 'polypeptide(L)'
;MDETLERLRARGVTLAICTNKPARLTRVILGRLGIERHFSRVIGGDSLPFRKPDPRALLELLQDLGAAPAAALMVGDSEVDAATAQAAGVPFVLMTHGYHRGPLHDIACVAALDHFDELAALIAA
;
A
#
# COMPACT_ATOMS: atom_id res chain seq x y z
N MET A 1 12.05 -8.20 3.14
CA MET A 1 10.58 -8.03 2.94
C MET A 1 9.80 -8.69 4.07
N ASP A 2 9.80 -10.02 4.23
CA ASP A 2 9.02 -10.68 5.31
C ASP A 2 9.39 -10.15 6.72
N GLU A 3 10.70 -10.05 7.00
CA GLU A 3 11.21 -9.45 8.24
C GLU A 3 10.73 -8.00 8.45
N THR A 4 10.68 -7.19 7.38
CA THR A 4 10.15 -5.82 7.45
C THR A 4 8.68 -5.82 7.89
N LEU A 5 7.86 -6.69 7.29
CA LEU A 5 6.43 -6.80 7.62
C LEU A 5 6.24 -7.25 9.07
N GLU A 6 7.07 -8.19 9.54
CA GLU A 6 7.08 -8.63 10.93
C GLU A 6 7.44 -7.50 11.90
N ARG A 7 8.48 -6.71 11.59
CA ARG A 7 8.89 -5.55 12.39
C ARG A 7 7.78 -4.49 12.48
N LEU A 8 7.09 -4.22 11.37
CA LEU A 8 5.96 -3.28 11.36
C LEU A 8 4.80 -3.78 12.23
N ARG A 9 4.44 -5.06 12.10
CA ARG A 9 3.39 -5.67 12.94
C ARG A 9 3.76 -5.68 14.42
N ALA A 10 5.03 -5.96 14.75
CA ALA A 10 5.52 -5.92 16.13
C ALA A 10 5.39 -4.53 16.76
N ARG A 11 5.31 -3.47 15.95
CA ARG A 11 5.05 -2.09 16.39
C ARG A 11 3.57 -1.71 16.41
N GLY A 12 2.66 -2.67 16.18
CA GLY A 12 1.22 -2.42 16.18
C GLY A 12 0.69 -1.84 14.86
N VAL A 13 1.48 -1.82 13.79
CA VAL A 13 1.01 -1.36 12.48
C VAL A 13 0.11 -2.41 11.84
N THR A 14 -1.11 -2.03 11.50
CA THR A 14 -2.02 -2.85 10.70
C THR A 14 -1.65 -2.77 9.23
N LEU A 15 -1.36 -3.90 8.60
CA LEU A 15 -1.00 -3.98 7.18
C LEU A 15 -2.19 -4.43 6.35
N ALA A 16 -2.42 -3.79 5.21
CA ALA A 16 -3.47 -4.17 4.25
C ALA A 16 -3.04 -3.86 2.82
N ILE A 17 -3.76 -4.42 1.84
CA ILE A 17 -3.45 -4.28 0.41
C ILE A 17 -4.62 -3.63 -0.33
N CYS A 18 -4.31 -2.59 -1.11
CA CYS A 18 -5.19 -2.00 -2.13
C CYS A 18 -4.50 -2.08 -3.50
N THR A 19 -4.97 -2.94 -4.40
CA THR A 19 -4.34 -3.20 -5.70
C THR A 19 -5.35 -3.30 -6.84
N ASN A 20 -4.95 -2.93 -8.06
CA ASN A 20 -5.76 -3.16 -9.26
C ASN A 20 -5.70 -4.62 -9.76
N LYS A 21 -4.84 -5.46 -9.17
CA LYS A 21 -4.80 -6.89 -9.46
C LYS A 21 -6.06 -7.59 -8.90
N PRO A 22 -6.62 -8.60 -9.59
CA PRO A 22 -7.74 -9.38 -9.05
C PRO A 22 -7.43 -9.98 -7.67
N ALA A 23 -8.36 -9.85 -6.72
CA ALA A 23 -8.14 -10.19 -5.32
C ALA A 23 -7.77 -11.66 -5.11
N ARG A 24 -8.41 -12.56 -5.87
CA ARG A 24 -8.07 -14.00 -5.84
C ARG A 24 -6.62 -14.25 -6.24
N LEU A 25 -6.14 -13.60 -7.30
CA LEU A 25 -4.75 -13.77 -7.76
C LEU A 25 -3.77 -13.14 -6.78
N THR A 26 -4.13 -12.01 -6.18
CA THR A 26 -3.33 -11.38 -5.12
C THR A 26 -3.14 -12.34 -3.95
N ARG A 27 -4.23 -12.92 -3.40
CA ARG A 27 -4.14 -13.90 -2.30
C ARG A 27 -3.30 -15.12 -2.66
N VAL A 28 -3.47 -15.70 -3.85
CA VAL A 28 -2.65 -16.83 -4.32
C VAL A 28 -1.15 -16.49 -4.31
N ILE A 29 -0.77 -15.30 -4.77
CA ILE A 29 0.63 -14.87 -4.76
C ILE A 29 1.13 -14.69 -3.33
N LEU A 30 0.37 -14.01 -2.47
CA LEU A 30 0.74 -13.80 -1.07
C LEU A 30 0.93 -15.13 -0.33
N GLY A 31 0.04 -16.10 -0.53
CA GLY A 31 0.12 -17.42 0.06
C GLY A 31 1.35 -18.19 -0.40
N ARG A 32 1.68 -18.14 -1.71
CA ARG A 32 2.91 -18.76 -2.24
C ARG A 32 4.19 -18.10 -1.74
N LEU A 33 4.16 -16.81 -1.48
CA LEU A 33 5.27 -16.06 -0.87
C LEU A 33 5.33 -16.24 0.65
N GLY A 34 4.34 -16.92 1.26
CA GLY A 34 4.24 -17.12 2.70
C GLY A 34 3.78 -15.88 3.50
N ILE A 35 3.62 -14.72 2.87
CA ILE A 35 3.39 -13.43 3.56
C ILE A 35 1.91 -13.05 3.75
N GLU A 36 0.96 -13.87 3.28
CA GLU A 36 -0.48 -13.56 3.38
C GLU A 36 -0.92 -13.25 4.82
N ARG A 37 -0.36 -13.97 5.79
CA ARG A 37 -0.60 -13.82 7.24
C ARG A 37 -0.41 -12.41 7.78
N HIS A 38 0.37 -11.58 7.08
CA HIS A 38 0.68 -10.22 7.52
C HIS A 38 -0.45 -9.23 7.26
N PHE A 39 -1.30 -9.49 6.27
CA PHE A 39 -2.28 -8.53 5.81
C PHE A 39 -3.67 -8.82 6.37
N SER A 40 -4.24 -7.84 7.09
CA SER A 40 -5.59 -7.96 7.70
C SER A 40 -6.70 -7.91 6.65
N ARG A 41 -6.46 -7.25 5.51
CA ARG A 41 -7.44 -7.06 4.44
C ARG A 41 -6.77 -6.92 3.09
N VAL A 42 -7.42 -7.44 2.05
CA VAL A 42 -7.00 -7.34 0.65
C VAL A 42 -8.19 -6.85 -0.17
N ILE A 43 -8.06 -5.68 -0.79
CA ILE A 43 -8.94 -5.16 -1.83
C ILE A 43 -8.19 -5.28 -3.17
N GLY A 44 -8.74 -6.10 -4.06
CA GLY A 44 -8.29 -6.23 -5.45
C GLY A 44 -9.11 -5.38 -6.41
N GLY A 45 -8.67 -5.29 -7.66
CA GLY A 45 -9.30 -4.44 -8.69
C GLY A 45 -10.68 -4.92 -9.15
N ASP A 46 -11.09 -6.12 -8.72
CA ASP A 46 -12.38 -6.76 -8.94
C ASP A 46 -13.23 -6.84 -7.66
N SER A 47 -12.75 -6.28 -6.55
CA SER A 47 -13.46 -6.32 -5.27
C SER A 47 -14.58 -5.28 -5.17
N LEU A 48 -14.46 -4.18 -5.90
CA LEU A 48 -15.34 -3.01 -5.86
C LEU A 48 -15.61 -2.50 -7.28
N PRO A 49 -16.68 -1.72 -7.51
CA PRO A 49 -17.01 -1.20 -8.84
C PRO A 49 -16.04 -0.11 -9.33
N PHE A 50 -15.09 0.31 -8.50
CA PHE A 50 -14.07 1.31 -8.80
C PHE A 50 -12.67 0.76 -8.48
N ARG A 51 -11.66 1.34 -9.13
CA ARG A 51 -10.25 0.92 -9.06
C ARG A 51 -9.35 2.14 -8.99
N LYS A 52 -8.11 1.96 -8.54
CA LYS A 52 -7.11 3.04 -8.59
C LYS A 52 -6.98 3.58 -10.02
N PRO A 53 -6.93 4.91 -10.24
CA PRO A 53 -6.59 5.93 -9.25
C PRO A 53 -7.75 6.44 -8.37
N ASP A 54 -8.98 5.93 -8.51
CA ASP A 54 -10.12 6.35 -7.69
C ASP A 54 -9.85 6.10 -6.19
N PRO A 55 -10.02 7.12 -5.32
CA PRO A 55 -9.66 7.00 -3.90
C PRO A 55 -10.60 6.08 -3.12
N ARG A 56 -11.81 5.80 -3.63
CA ARG A 56 -12.83 5.07 -2.87
C ARG A 56 -12.39 3.67 -2.47
N ALA A 57 -11.55 3.00 -3.26
CA ALA A 57 -11.02 1.68 -2.89
C ALA A 57 -10.07 1.75 -1.69
N LEU A 58 -9.28 2.82 -1.57
CA LEU A 58 -8.43 3.04 -0.40
C LEU A 58 -9.26 3.51 0.80
N LEU A 59 -10.21 4.42 0.59
CA LEU A 59 -11.08 4.93 1.66
C LEU A 59 -11.95 3.82 2.28
N GLU A 60 -12.50 2.93 1.47
CA GLU A 60 -13.27 1.78 1.97
C GLU A 60 -12.38 0.82 2.77
N LEU A 61 -11.14 0.57 2.30
CA LEU A 61 -10.17 -0.21 3.05
C LEU A 61 -9.84 0.41 4.41
N LEU A 62 -9.66 1.73 4.48
CA LEU A 62 -9.40 2.43 5.74
C LEU A 62 -10.61 2.40 6.66
N GLN A 63 -11.82 2.56 6.12
CA GLN A 63 -13.07 2.46 6.87
C GLN A 63 -13.25 1.06 7.47
N ASP A 64 -13.00 0.00 6.70
CA ASP A 64 -13.02 -1.39 7.17
C ASP A 64 -12.06 -1.64 8.35
N LEU A 65 -10.95 -0.91 8.39
CA LEU A 65 -9.92 -1.00 9.44
C LEU A 65 -10.13 -0.01 10.58
N GLY A 66 -11.15 0.85 10.51
CA GLY A 66 -11.39 1.90 11.50
C GLY A 66 -10.28 2.97 11.54
N ALA A 67 -9.55 3.16 10.44
CA ALA A 67 -8.43 4.10 10.35
C ALA A 67 -8.84 5.40 9.64
N ALA A 68 -8.36 6.53 10.15
CA ALA A 68 -8.48 7.81 9.44
C ALA A 68 -7.38 7.92 8.37
N PRO A 69 -7.62 8.62 7.24
CA PRO A 69 -6.59 8.84 6.20
C PRO A 69 -5.27 9.41 6.73
N ALA A 70 -5.34 10.34 7.70
CA ALA A 70 -4.17 10.94 8.33
C ALA A 70 -3.38 9.98 9.25
N ALA A 71 -3.97 8.85 9.64
CA ALA A 71 -3.32 7.81 10.44
C ALA A 71 -2.81 6.63 9.59
N ALA A 72 -2.86 6.77 8.26
CA ALA A 72 -2.42 5.75 7.31
C ALA A 72 -1.28 6.26 6.44
N LEU A 73 -0.56 5.31 5.83
CA LEU A 73 0.49 5.56 4.86
C LEU A 73 0.27 4.60 3.70
N MET A 74 0.14 5.12 2.47
CA MET A 74 0.11 4.28 1.28
C MET A 74 1.54 4.09 0.76
N VAL A 75 1.90 2.84 0.49
CA VAL A 75 3.19 2.48 -0.13
C VAL A 75 2.90 1.89 -1.50
N GLY A 76 3.57 2.38 -2.53
CA GLY A 76 3.37 1.94 -3.91
C GLY A 76 4.49 2.42 -4.82
N ASP A 77 4.42 2.06 -6.09
CA ASP A 77 5.51 2.19 -7.05
C ASP A 77 5.13 2.92 -8.34
N SER A 78 3.91 3.49 -8.38
CA SER A 78 3.37 4.10 -9.59
C SER A 78 2.63 5.42 -9.35
N GLU A 79 2.47 6.18 -10.42
CA GLU A 79 1.66 7.40 -10.50
C GLU A 79 0.20 7.13 -10.09
N VAL A 80 -0.30 5.92 -10.38
CA VAL A 80 -1.64 5.48 -10.02
C VAL A 80 -1.78 5.37 -8.49
N ASP A 81 -0.76 4.88 -7.80
CA ASP A 81 -0.74 4.80 -6.35
C ASP A 81 -0.69 6.18 -5.70
N ALA A 82 0.21 7.03 -6.20
CA ALA A 82 0.34 8.41 -5.74
C ALA A 82 -0.96 9.19 -5.92
N ALA A 83 -1.59 9.08 -7.10
CA ALA A 83 -2.88 9.73 -7.38
C ALA A 83 -4.00 9.21 -6.46
N THR A 84 -4.06 7.91 -6.18
CA THR A 84 -5.02 7.34 -5.21
C THR A 84 -4.80 7.88 -3.80
N ALA A 85 -3.56 7.85 -3.32
CA ALA A 85 -3.22 8.33 -2.00
C ALA A 85 -3.53 9.83 -1.84
N GLN A 86 -3.13 10.65 -2.81
CA GLN A 86 -3.44 12.08 -2.85
C GLN A 86 -4.94 12.34 -2.83
N ALA A 87 -5.71 11.68 -3.70
CA ALA A 87 -7.17 11.85 -3.76
C ALA A 87 -7.90 11.38 -2.49
N ALA A 88 -7.29 10.44 -1.74
CA ALA A 88 -7.80 9.96 -0.46
C ALA A 88 -7.31 10.78 0.75
N GLY A 89 -6.39 11.74 0.57
CA GLY A 89 -5.76 12.49 1.66
C GLY A 89 -4.83 11.63 2.53
N VAL A 90 -4.22 10.60 1.95
CA VAL A 90 -3.29 9.68 2.61
C VAL A 90 -1.86 10.01 2.16
N PRO A 91 -0.90 10.18 3.09
CA PRO A 91 0.52 10.29 2.76
C PRO A 91 1.02 9.11 1.91
N PHE A 92 1.87 9.38 0.94
CA PHE A 92 2.37 8.37 -0.02
C PHE A 92 3.88 8.20 0.04
N VAL A 93 4.35 6.96 0.17
CA VAL A 93 5.76 6.59 0.02
C VAL A 93 5.95 5.84 -1.29
N LEU A 94 6.87 6.34 -2.09
CA LEU A 94 7.22 5.77 -3.38
C LEU A 94 8.31 4.71 -3.19
N MET A 95 8.08 3.49 -3.66
CA MET A 95 9.15 2.56 -3.95
C MET A 95 9.72 2.88 -5.32
N THR A 96 11.00 3.21 -5.40
CA THR A 96 11.66 3.65 -6.65
C THR A 96 11.81 2.52 -7.67
N HIS A 97 11.78 1.27 -7.21
CA HIS A 97 11.71 0.09 -8.06
C HIS A 97 10.25 -0.29 -8.34
N GLY A 98 9.91 -0.62 -9.60
CA GLY A 98 8.57 -1.11 -9.92
C GLY A 98 8.04 -0.72 -11.30
N TYR A 99 6.74 -0.43 -11.36
CA TYR A 99 5.94 -0.26 -12.58
C TYR A 99 5.64 1.20 -12.95
N HIS A 100 6.32 2.18 -12.35
CA HIS A 100 6.25 3.58 -12.79
C HIS A 100 6.53 3.69 -14.29
N ARG A 101 5.84 4.60 -14.97
CA ARG A 101 5.97 4.78 -16.43
C ARG A 101 6.67 6.09 -16.81
N GLY A 102 6.66 7.07 -15.91
CA GLY A 102 7.33 8.36 -16.05
C GLY A 102 8.55 8.50 -15.14
N PRO A 103 9.24 9.65 -15.22
CA PRO A 103 10.32 9.98 -14.29
C PRO A 103 9.85 9.94 -12.84
N LEU A 104 10.63 9.33 -11.95
CA LEU A 104 10.29 9.24 -10.52
C LEU A 104 10.07 10.62 -9.87
N HIS A 105 10.74 11.66 -10.34
CA HIS A 105 10.61 13.02 -9.81
C HIS A 105 9.24 13.66 -10.07
N ASP A 106 8.46 13.11 -11.00
CA ASP A 106 7.09 13.59 -11.29
C ASP A 106 6.05 12.98 -10.33
N ILE A 107 6.45 11.98 -9.53
CA ILE A 107 5.56 11.29 -8.60
C ILE A 107 5.61 11.98 -7.23
N ALA A 108 4.53 12.69 -6.90
CA ALA A 108 4.36 13.32 -5.59
C ALA A 108 4.35 12.27 -4.47
N CYS A 109 5.33 12.34 -3.57
CA CYS A 109 5.48 11.44 -2.43
C CYS A 109 6.08 12.19 -1.23
N VAL A 110 5.90 11.66 -0.01
CA VAL A 110 6.52 12.20 1.21
C VAL A 110 7.93 11.63 1.44
N ALA A 111 8.21 10.47 0.85
CA ALA A 111 9.53 9.85 0.80
C ALA A 111 9.59 8.89 -0.40
N ALA A 112 10.79 8.70 -0.94
CA ALA A 112 11.09 7.69 -1.93
C ALA A 112 12.15 6.73 -1.36
N LEU A 113 11.91 5.42 -1.46
CA LEU A 113 12.74 4.36 -0.87
C LEU A 113 13.18 3.37 -1.95
N ASP A 114 14.44 2.92 -1.86
CA ASP A 114 15.00 1.93 -2.76
C ASP A 114 14.85 0.51 -2.21
N HIS A 115 14.69 0.36 -0.89
CA HIS A 115 14.56 -0.94 -0.24
C HIS A 115 13.46 -0.98 0.82
N PHE A 116 12.81 -2.14 0.95
CA PHE A 116 11.68 -2.32 1.87
C PHE A 116 12.08 -2.21 3.35
N ASP A 117 13.30 -2.54 3.72
CA ASP A 117 13.79 -2.44 5.11
C ASP A 117 13.84 -0.98 5.61
N GLU A 118 13.99 -0.02 4.71
CA GLU A 118 13.89 1.41 5.02
C GLU A 118 12.48 1.83 5.51
N LEU A 119 11.43 1.11 5.10
CA LEU A 119 10.06 1.40 5.53
C LEU A 119 9.89 1.27 7.05
N ALA A 120 10.58 0.30 7.65
CA ALA A 120 10.59 0.13 9.09
C ALA A 120 11.42 1.21 9.80
N ALA A 121 12.31 1.95 9.13
CA ALA A 121 12.94 3.11 9.75
C ALA A 121 12.01 4.34 9.71
N LEU A 122 11.25 4.48 8.62
CA LEU A 122 10.35 5.61 8.38
C LEU A 122 9.12 5.61 9.31
N ILE A 123 8.51 4.44 9.52
CA ILE A 123 7.34 4.28 10.39
C ILE A 123 7.83 4.07 11.83
N ALA A 124 8.24 5.17 12.48
CA ALA A 124 8.56 5.18 13.90
C ALA A 124 7.30 5.05 14.76
N ALA A 125 7.44 4.39 15.92
CA ALA A 125 6.36 4.19 16.89
C ALA A 125 5.98 5.49 17.62
#